data_AF-A0A2N2ZSF5-F1
#
_entry.id   AF-A0A2N2ZSF5-F1
#
_cell.length_a   1.000
_cell.length_b   1.000
_cell.length_c   1.000
_cell.angle_alpha   90.00
_cell.angle_beta   90.00
_cell.angle_gamma   90.00
#
_symmetry.space_group_name_H-M   'P 1'
#
loop_
_entity.id
_entity.type
_entity.pdbx_description
1 polymer ?
#
loop_
_entity_poly.entity_id
_entity_poly.type
_entity_poly.pdbx_seq_one_letter_code
_entity_poly.pdbx_strand_id
1 'polypeptide(L)'
;MDKKNIKKVDWSKYNKNNKIVPLKFNQDELAVLDKLYVKSNEEYLGTFIKKCIFFGDNDYKEFEKKHIELEQSYKTYIDNLRRIGVNINQISMKLNHINFINDEEKELLFQSLEELKKEIFDYRKRSKLQ
;
A
#
# COMPACT_ATOMS: atom_id res chain seq x y z
N MET A 1 13.40 -27.97 22.23
CA MET A 1 11.99 -27.98 21.79
C MET A 1 11.98 -28.04 20.27
N ASP A 2 11.52 -29.16 19.72
CA ASP A 2 11.65 -29.49 18.31
C ASP A 2 10.96 -28.48 17.40
N LYS A 3 11.68 -28.06 16.35
CA LYS A 3 11.12 -27.39 15.17
C LYS A 3 10.19 -28.39 14.46
N LYS A 4 8.97 -28.56 14.97
CA LYS A 4 7.92 -29.31 14.27
C LYS A 4 7.73 -28.66 12.90
N ASN A 5 8.04 -29.40 11.84
CA ASN A 5 7.70 -29.06 10.46
C ASN A 5 6.25 -28.60 10.43
N ILE A 6 6.03 -27.31 10.19
CA ILE A 6 4.70 -26.77 9.97
C ILE A 6 4.22 -27.42 8.68
N LYS A 7 3.21 -28.31 8.79
CA LYS A 7 2.53 -28.84 7.60
C LYS A 7 1.98 -27.66 6.81
N LYS A 8 2.37 -27.51 5.55
CA LYS A 8 1.77 -26.52 4.65
C LYS A 8 0.28 -26.82 4.52
N VAL A 9 -0.55 -25.80 4.65
CA VAL A 9 -1.98 -25.93 4.36
C VAL A 9 -2.15 -25.77 2.85
N ASP A 10 -2.87 -26.72 2.24
CA ASP A 10 -3.32 -26.56 0.87
C ASP A 10 -4.57 -25.67 0.87
N TRP A 11 -4.36 -24.38 0.59
CA TRP A 11 -5.41 -23.38 0.54
C TRP A 11 -6.27 -23.46 -0.72
N SER A 12 -5.76 -24.11 -1.78
CA SER A 12 -6.45 -24.19 -3.08
C SER A 12 -7.78 -24.95 -2.98
N LYS A 13 -7.90 -25.91 -2.05
CA LYS A 13 -9.15 -26.64 -1.80
C LYS A 13 -10.31 -25.76 -1.33
N TYR A 14 -10.02 -24.57 -0.81
CA TYR A 14 -11.02 -23.61 -0.36
C TYR A 14 -11.36 -22.55 -1.42
N ASN A 15 -10.68 -22.58 -2.58
CA ASN A 15 -10.92 -21.68 -3.71
C ASN A 15 -11.37 -22.48 -4.93
N LYS A 16 -12.66 -22.42 -5.27
CA LYS A 16 -13.20 -23.04 -6.49
C LYS A 16 -13.69 -21.95 -7.43
N ASN A 17 -13.02 -21.80 -8.58
CA ASN A 17 -13.33 -20.78 -9.59
C ASN A 17 -13.43 -19.36 -9.00
N ASN A 18 -12.45 -18.96 -8.19
CA ASN A 18 -12.40 -17.65 -7.53
C ASN A 18 -13.54 -17.40 -6.53
N LYS A 19 -14.17 -18.46 -6.02
CA LYS A 19 -15.18 -18.40 -4.97
C LYS A 19 -14.74 -19.24 -3.77
N ILE A 20 -14.93 -18.67 -2.59
CA ILE A 20 -14.65 -19.37 -1.34
C ILE A 20 -15.77 -20.38 -1.08
N VAL A 21 -15.39 -21.65 -0.96
CA VAL A 21 -16.31 -22.74 -0.60
C VAL A 21 -16.43 -22.87 0.92
N PRO A 22 -17.45 -23.58 1.45
CA PRO A 22 -17.64 -23.74 2.89
C PRO A 22 -16.37 -24.23 3.59
N LEU A 23 -15.98 -23.51 4.64
CA LEU A 23 -14.74 -23.75 5.38
C LEU A 23 -14.95 -24.85 6.41
N LYS A 24 -14.33 -26.01 6.19
CA LYS A 24 -14.20 -27.09 7.18
C LYS A 24 -12.73 -27.37 7.43
N PHE A 25 -12.14 -26.59 8.33
CA PHE A 25 -10.75 -26.78 8.75
C PHE A 25 -10.63 -28.01 9.65
N ASN A 26 -9.60 -28.83 9.40
CA ASN A 26 -9.19 -29.85 10.36
C ASN A 26 -8.34 -29.22 11.49
N GLN A 27 -8.03 -30.01 12.51
CA GLN A 27 -7.33 -29.52 13.70
C GLN A 27 -5.89 -29.06 13.41
N ASP A 28 -5.22 -29.68 12.44
CA ASP A 28 -3.88 -29.26 11.98
C ASP A 28 -3.96 -27.89 11.27
N GLU A 29 -4.96 -27.68 10.42
CA GLU A 29 -5.19 -26.43 9.70
C GLU A 29 -5.55 -25.29 10.64
N LEU A 30 -6.39 -25.53 11.64
CA LEU A 30 -6.70 -24.56 12.68
C LEU A 30 -5.43 -24.14 13.44
N ALA A 31 -4.56 -25.09 13.77
CA ALA A 31 -3.31 -24.80 14.48
C ALA A 31 -2.31 -23.98 13.63
N VAL A 32 -2.29 -24.17 12.31
CA VAL A 32 -1.48 -23.34 11.39
C VAL A 32 -2.09 -21.95 11.27
N LEU A 33 -3.41 -21.87 11.11
CA LEU A 33 -4.15 -20.62 10.93
C LEU A 33 -4.02 -19.72 12.15
N ASP A 34 -4.15 -20.27 13.36
CA ASP A 34 -3.95 -19.54 14.62
C ASP A 34 -2.53 -18.97 14.74
N LYS A 35 -1.51 -19.78 14.41
CA LYS A 35 -0.11 -19.33 14.41
C LYS A 35 0.19 -18.25 13.38
N LEU A 36 -0.43 -18.31 12.21
CA LEU A 36 -0.23 -17.31 11.16
C LEU A 36 -1.02 -16.04 11.45
N TYR A 37 -2.23 -16.16 11.98
CA TYR A 37 -3.08 -15.02 12.34
C TYR A 37 -2.45 -14.17 13.44
N VAL A 38 -1.95 -14.80 14.52
CA VAL A 38 -1.21 -14.09 15.60
C VAL A 38 0.00 -13.33 15.08
N LYS A 39 0.59 -13.77 13.96
CA LYS A 39 1.73 -13.11 13.31
C LYS A 39 1.32 -12.13 12.20
N SER A 40 0.06 -12.15 11.81
CA SER A 40 -0.50 -11.21 10.85
C SER A 40 -0.88 -9.93 11.58
N ASN A 41 -0.80 -8.79 10.89
CA ASN A 41 -1.33 -7.52 11.41
C ASN A 41 -2.83 -7.36 11.10
N GLU A 42 -3.53 -8.44 10.74
CA GLU A 42 -4.93 -8.39 10.34
C GLU A 42 -5.83 -8.33 11.57
N GLU A 43 -6.69 -7.32 11.62
CA GLU A 43 -7.63 -7.10 12.73
C GLU A 43 -8.77 -8.13 12.75
N TYR A 44 -9.10 -8.69 11.57
CA TYR A 44 -10.23 -9.62 11.40
C TYR A 44 -9.77 -10.95 10.81
N LEU A 45 -10.01 -12.02 11.58
CA LEU A 45 -9.72 -13.40 11.19
C LEU A 45 -10.34 -13.79 9.84
N GLY A 46 -11.57 -13.35 9.58
CA GLY A 46 -12.25 -13.61 8.31
C GLY A 46 -11.50 -13.03 7.11
N THR A 47 -10.94 -11.82 7.24
CA THR A 47 -10.16 -11.16 6.19
C THR A 47 -8.86 -11.90 5.94
N PHE A 48 -8.15 -12.25 7.02
CA PHE A 48 -6.93 -13.05 6.96
C PHE A 48 -7.16 -14.39 6.25
N ILE A 49 -8.19 -15.14 6.63
CA ILE A 49 -8.54 -16.43 6.02
C ILE A 49 -8.82 -16.27 4.52
N LYS A 50 -9.61 -15.27 4.12
CA LYS A 50 -9.87 -15.02 2.69
C LYS A 50 -8.56 -14.81 1.93
N LYS A 51 -7.65 -14.01 2.46
CA LYS A 51 -6.35 -13.72 1.84
C LYS A 51 -5.49 -14.99 1.73
N CYS A 52 -5.41 -15.81 2.77
CA CYS A 52 -4.74 -17.12 2.70
C CYS A 52 -5.33 -18.03 1.61
N ILE A 53 -6.65 -18.04 1.43
CA ILE A 53 -7.33 -18.86 0.42
C ILE A 53 -7.02 -18.42 -1.01
N PHE A 54 -6.91 -17.11 -1.24
CA PHE A 54 -6.65 -16.57 -2.59
C PHE A 54 -5.16 -16.56 -2.96
N PHE A 55 -4.26 -16.40 -1.98
CA PHE A 55 -2.83 -16.18 -2.24
C PHE A 55 -1.92 -17.28 -1.66
N GLY A 56 -2.39 -18.15 -0.78
CA GLY A 56 -1.54 -19.13 -0.09
C GLY A 56 -0.56 -18.49 0.92
N ASP A 57 0.10 -19.32 1.75
CA ASP A 57 0.92 -18.83 2.87
C ASP A 57 2.16 -18.04 2.45
N ASN A 58 2.82 -18.47 1.36
CA ASN A 58 4.05 -17.85 0.88
C ASN A 58 3.75 -16.57 0.09
N ASP A 59 2.74 -16.60 -0.78
CA ASP A 59 2.43 -15.44 -1.61
C ASP A 59 1.64 -14.38 -0.81
N TYR A 60 0.97 -14.76 0.29
CA TYR A 60 0.37 -13.79 1.23
C TYR A 60 1.41 -12.86 1.84
N LYS A 61 2.54 -13.38 2.36
CA LYS A 61 3.57 -12.53 2.96
C LYS A 61 4.22 -11.61 1.94
N GLU A 62 4.40 -12.10 0.71
CA GLU A 62 4.94 -11.30 -0.37
C GLU A 62 3.93 -10.24 -0.84
N PHE A 63 2.65 -10.59 -0.90
CA PHE A 63 1.55 -9.67 -1.18
C PHE A 63 1.42 -8.59 -0.11
N GLU A 64 1.41 -8.96 1.18
CA GLU A 64 1.32 -8.04 2.31
C GLU A 64 2.52 -7.08 2.32
N LYS A 65 3.73 -7.59 2.09
CA LYS A 65 4.93 -6.77 1.92
C LYS A 65 4.78 -5.78 0.77
N LYS A 66 4.38 -6.24 -0.42
CA LYS A 66 4.15 -5.38 -1.59
C LYS A 66 3.04 -4.35 -1.37
N HIS A 67 1.99 -4.72 -0.64
CA HIS A 67 0.87 -3.84 -0.30
C HIS A 67 1.32 -2.72 0.65
N ILE A 68 2.06 -3.06 1.71
CA ILE A 68 2.64 -2.08 2.64
C ILE A 68 3.59 -1.14 1.90
N GLU A 69 4.46 -1.67 1.03
CA GLU A 69 5.37 -0.87 0.21
C GLU A 69 4.60 0.08 -0.73
N LEU A 70 3.51 -0.39 -1.33
CA LEU A 70 2.63 0.43 -2.17
C LEU A 70 1.94 1.55 -1.37
N GLU A 71 1.36 1.23 -0.22
CA GLU A 71 0.68 2.20 0.64
C GLU A 71 1.65 3.27 1.16
N GLN A 72 2.85 2.86 1.58
CA GLN A 72 3.90 3.79 1.98
C GLN A 72 4.31 4.70 0.81
N SER A 73 4.52 4.13 -0.39
CA SER A 73 4.85 4.92 -1.58
C SER A 73 3.74 5.89 -1.95
N TYR A 74 2.48 5.48 -1.83
CA TYR A 74 1.33 6.35 -2.11
C TYR A 74 1.22 7.47 -1.08
N LYS A 75 1.44 7.17 0.21
CA LYS A 75 1.46 8.18 1.27
C LYS A 75 2.55 9.23 1.05
N THR A 76 3.77 8.81 0.71
CA THR A 76 4.86 9.73 0.35
C THR A 76 4.48 10.61 -0.84
N TYR A 77 3.87 10.03 -1.87
CA TYR A 77 3.39 10.80 -3.02
C TYR A 77 2.36 11.87 -2.62
N ILE A 78 1.36 11.50 -1.81
CA ILE A 78 0.34 12.45 -1.32
C ILE A 78 0.93 13.55 -0.44
N ASP A 79 1.88 13.22 0.44
CA ASP A 79 2.54 14.20 1.29
C ASP A 79 3.37 15.20 0.47
N ASN A 80 4.05 14.73 -0.58
CA ASN A 80 4.77 15.59 -1.53
C ASN A 80 3.81 16.52 -2.28
N LEU A 81 2.68 16.01 -2.78
CA LEU A 81 1.65 16.83 -3.43
C LEU A 81 1.09 17.89 -2.48
N ARG A 82 0.84 17.54 -1.21
CA ARG A 82 0.36 18.49 -0.20
C ARG A 82 1.37 19.61 0.03
N ARG A 83 2.66 19.29 0.19
CA ARG A 83 3.74 20.27 0.37
C ARG A 83 3.80 21.25 -0.81
N ILE A 84 3.77 20.73 -2.03
CA ILE A 84 3.79 21.55 -3.26
C ILE A 84 2.53 22.45 -3.32
N GLY A 85 1.35 21.89 -3.01
CA GLY A 85 0.10 22.65 -2.96
C GLY A 85 0.13 23.80 -1.95
N VAL A 86 0.73 23.60 -0.78
CA VAL A 86 0.94 24.68 0.22
C VAL A 86 1.81 25.79 -0.34
N ASN A 87 2.93 25.45 -0.99
CA ASN A 87 3.82 26.45 -1.59
C ASN A 87 3.10 27.28 -2.66
N ILE A 88 2.38 26.61 -3.58
CA ILE A 88 1.59 27.29 -4.63
C ILE A 88 0.53 28.20 -4.02
N ASN A 89 -0.18 27.75 -2.98
CA ASN A 89 -1.20 28.55 -2.32
C ASN A 89 -0.62 29.80 -1.62
N GLN A 90 0.53 29.67 -0.95
CA GLN A 90 1.21 30.80 -0.32
C GLN A 90 1.62 31.87 -1.34
N ILE A 91 2.16 31.46 -2.49
CA ILE A 91 2.52 32.35 -3.59
C ILE A 91 1.26 33.01 -4.19
N SER A 92 0.17 32.24 -4.36
CA SER A 92 -1.10 32.73 -4.89
C SER A 92 -1.79 33.75 -3.97
N MET A 93 -1.73 33.55 -2.66
CA MET A 93 -2.25 34.52 -1.69
C MET A 93 -1.46 35.84 -1.74
N LYS A 94 -0.13 35.77 -1.81
CA LYS A 94 0.73 36.97 -1.94
C LYS A 94 0.45 37.72 -3.25
N LEU A 95 0.26 37.00 -4.35
CA LEU A 95 -0.16 37.54 -5.65
C LEU A 95 -1.45 38.37 -5.54
N ASN A 96 -2.47 37.83 -4.88
CA ASN A 96 -3.77 38.49 -4.70
C ASN A 96 -3.69 39.73 -3.79
N HIS A 97 -2.67 39.83 -2.93
CA HIS A 97 -2.53 40.94 -1.99
C HIS A 97 -1.56 42.03 -2.46
N ILE A 98 -0.55 41.72 -3.27
CA ILE A 98 0.57 42.64 -3.55
C ILE A 98 0.62 43.08 -5.03
N ASN A 99 -0.08 42.42 -5.95
CA ASN A 99 -0.02 42.73 -7.41
C ASN A 99 1.42 42.78 -7.97
N PHE A 100 2.39 42.21 -7.26
CA PHE A 100 3.80 42.17 -7.63
C PHE A 100 4.44 40.91 -7.03
N ILE A 101 5.05 40.09 -7.87
CA ILE A 101 5.92 38.98 -7.46
C ILE A 101 7.36 39.38 -7.78
N ASN A 102 8.27 39.28 -6.81
CA ASN A 102 9.69 39.47 -7.07
C ASN A 102 10.31 38.26 -7.80
N ASP A 103 11.54 38.38 -8.29
CA ASP A 103 12.12 37.31 -9.13
C ASP A 103 12.44 36.02 -8.34
N GLU A 104 12.76 36.12 -7.04
CA GLU A 104 12.97 34.97 -6.16
C GLU A 104 11.68 34.14 -5.99
N GLU A 105 10.54 34.80 -5.81
CA GLU A 105 9.25 34.14 -5.65
C GLU A 105 8.73 33.52 -6.96
N LYS A 106 9.04 34.14 -8.11
CA LYS A 106 8.80 33.51 -9.42
C LYS A 106 9.64 32.24 -9.57
N GLU A 107 10.92 32.30 -9.18
CA GLU A 107 11.80 31.15 -9.24
C GLU A 107 11.31 30.02 -8.33
N LEU A 108 10.85 30.35 -7.11
CA LEU A 108 10.24 29.37 -6.19
C LEU A 108 8.96 28.73 -6.76
N LEU A 109 8.14 29.50 -7.49
CA LEU A 109 6.95 28.99 -8.17
C LEU A 109 7.34 28.04 -9.31
N PHE A 110 8.30 28.43 -10.15
CA PHE A 110 8.80 27.59 -11.24
C PHE A 110 9.39 26.28 -10.72
N GLN A 111 10.20 26.34 -9.64
CA GLN A 111 10.72 25.16 -8.98
C GLN A 111 9.60 24.26 -8.44
N SER A 112 8.59 24.83 -7.78
CA SER A 112 7.44 24.07 -7.26
C SER A 112 6.62 23.39 -8.37
N LEU A 113 6.46 24.06 -9.52
CA LEU A 113 5.76 23.51 -10.69
C LEU A 113 6.56 22.40 -11.39
N GLU A 114 7.88 22.54 -11.51
CA GLU A 114 8.74 21.47 -12.04
C GLU A 114 8.80 20.27 -11.08
N GLU A 115 8.85 20.49 -9.77
CA GLU A 115 8.70 19.42 -8.77
C GLU A 115 7.36 18.68 -8.91
N LEU A 116 6.26 19.42 -9.10
CA LEU A 116 4.93 18.83 -9.30
C LEU A 116 4.90 17.95 -10.55
N LYS A 117 5.43 18.47 -11.65
CA LYS A 117 5.47 17.77 -12.94
C LYS A 117 6.31 16.51 -12.84
N LYS A 118 7.46 16.57 -12.16
CA LYS A 118 8.32 15.42 -11.90
C LYS A 118 7.60 14.37 -11.06
N GLU A 119 6.93 14.76 -9.97
CA GLU A 119 6.24 13.77 -9.14
C GLU A 119 5.06 13.11 -9.84
N ILE A 120 4.29 13.86 -10.64
CA ILE A 120 3.24 13.29 -11.48
C ILE A 120 3.83 12.30 -12.49
N PHE A 121 4.98 12.61 -13.10
CA PHE A 121 5.65 11.74 -14.04
C PHE A 121 6.18 10.45 -13.38
N ASP A 122 6.84 10.58 -12.23
CA ASP A 122 7.42 9.45 -11.50
C ASP A 122 6.32 8.54 -10.92
N TYR A 123 5.20 9.11 -10.46
CA TYR A 123 4.03 8.32 -10.07
C TYR A 123 3.44 7.55 -11.25
N ARG A 124 3.25 8.21 -12.41
CA ARG A 124 2.75 7.56 -13.63
C ARG A 124 3.66 6.41 -14.08
N LYS A 125 4.98 6.60 -14.02
CA LYS A 125 5.95 5.55 -14.36
C LYS A 125 5.87 4.36 -13.41
N ARG A 126 5.76 4.61 -12.09
CA ARG A 126 5.58 3.56 -11.07
C ARG A 126 4.27 2.79 -11.25
N SER A 127 3.18 3.49 -11.58
CA SER A 127 1.85 2.88 -11.79
C SER A 127 1.71 2.04 -13.07
N LYS A 128 2.55 2.25 -14.09
CA LYS A 128 2.54 1.49 -15.35
C LYS A 128 3.41 0.21 -15.33
N LEU A 129 4.21 0.03 -14.28
CA LEU A 129 5.08 -1.15 -14.09
C LEU A 129 4.41 -2.22 -13.21
N GLN A 130 3.14 -2.02 -12.83
CA GLN A 130 2.30 -2.93 -12.06
C GLN A 130 1.24 -3.54 -12.98
#